data_AF-A0A1L0FEW5-F1
#
_entry.id   AF-A0A1L0FEW5-F1
#
_cell.length_a   1.000
_cell.length_b   1.000
_cell.length_c   1.000
_cell.angle_alpha   90.00
_cell.angle_beta   90.00
_cell.angle_gamma   90.00
#
_symmetry.space_group_name_H-M   'P 1'
#
loop_
_entity.id
_entity.type
_entity.pdbx_description
1 polymer ?
#
loop_
_entity_poly.entity_id
_entity_poly.type
_entity_poly.pdbx_seq_one_letter_code
_entity_poly.pdbx_strand_id
1 'polypeptide(L)'
;MFLSRYIVNYGRIYSKLIKDDYKGINEEITTFLLLIGNSEHFIDLYIMAISLLDSKNMFIYNYKNCSQKIIYKDVLEEEAQRKSIDDFDRDKSIITTDINYNSCSCKEYLQSFDRFVLNNNYDNPVELKERVSLKKLLQNPEHLMVDLFGLLSFEVVTVDSNVEYLYDDYSKLIKFIKQYVNNEITDINLIYTTGEVICPHLLSSFLILKNGYVDIKALDDDTIILDEVEQENKVLRYYKEYTKTVYVFDINHLNDWLYLHYNII
;
A
#
# COMPACT_ATOMS: atom_id res chain seq x y z
N MET A 1 12.96 -5.58 -2.39
CA MET A 1 13.07 -6.93 -1.80
C MET A 1 11.72 -7.37 -1.25
N PHE A 2 10.80 -7.68 -2.16
CA PHE A 2 9.70 -8.60 -1.88
C PHE A 2 10.16 -9.94 -2.43
N LEU A 3 10.07 -11.02 -1.64
CA LEU A 3 10.17 -12.36 -2.21
C LEU A 3 9.16 -12.44 -3.36
N SER A 4 9.52 -13.16 -4.43
CA SER A 4 8.65 -13.41 -5.58
C SER A 4 7.19 -13.48 -5.12
N ARG A 5 6.35 -12.56 -5.60
CA ARG A 5 4.92 -12.47 -5.22
C ARG A 5 4.15 -13.75 -5.61
N TYR A 6 4.77 -14.58 -6.44
CA TYR A 6 4.39 -15.97 -6.72
C TYR A 6 4.79 -16.97 -5.62
N ILE A 7 5.21 -16.53 -4.43
CA ILE A 7 5.62 -17.40 -3.32
C ILE A 7 4.97 -16.93 -2.01
N VAL A 8 4.92 -15.62 -1.78
CA VAL A 8 4.41 -15.05 -0.52
C VAL A 8 3.32 -14.03 -0.79
N ASN A 9 2.12 -14.24 -0.22
CA ASN A 9 1.05 -13.24 -0.18
C ASN A 9 1.21 -12.39 1.09
N TYR A 10 1.78 -11.20 0.92
CA TYR A 10 2.08 -10.29 2.01
C TYR A 10 0.81 -9.69 2.61
N GLY A 11 -0.20 -9.38 1.81
CA GLY A 11 -1.50 -8.91 2.28
C GLY A 11 -2.11 -9.85 3.30
N ARG A 12 -2.16 -11.15 3.02
CA ARG A 12 -2.68 -12.17 3.94
C ARG A 12 -1.89 -12.29 5.25
N ILE A 13 -0.57 -12.06 5.20
CA ILE A 13 0.27 -12.08 6.40
C ILE A 13 0.01 -10.81 7.22
N TYR A 14 0.04 -9.64 6.58
CA TYR A 14 -0.16 -8.36 7.24
C TYR A 14 -1.60 -8.15 7.74
N SER A 15 -2.60 -8.80 7.15
CA SER A 15 -3.97 -8.77 7.68
C SER A 15 -4.09 -9.42 9.08
N LYS A 16 -3.12 -10.26 9.44
CA LYS A 16 -2.97 -10.91 10.76
C LYS A 16 -1.99 -10.20 11.68
N LEU A 17 -1.46 -9.04 11.27
CA LEU A 17 -0.47 -8.28 12.04
C LEU A 17 -1.03 -7.83 13.40
N ILE A 18 -2.33 -7.60 13.51
CA ILE A 18 -2.99 -7.26 14.77
C ILE A 18 -3.72 -8.48 15.32
N LYS A 19 -3.60 -8.74 16.63
CA LYS A 19 -4.33 -9.80 17.32
C LYS A 19 -5.84 -9.60 17.19
N ASP A 20 -6.62 -10.68 17.13
CA ASP A 20 -8.07 -10.63 16.94
C ASP A 20 -8.82 -9.86 18.05
N ASP A 21 -8.23 -9.80 19.25
CA ASP A 21 -8.76 -9.06 20.40
C ASP A 21 -8.32 -7.59 20.44
N TYR A 22 -7.58 -7.13 19.43
CA TYR A 22 -7.02 -5.78 19.34
C TYR A 22 -6.10 -5.40 20.52
N LYS A 23 -5.56 -6.36 21.27
CA LYS A 23 -4.66 -6.08 22.41
C LYS A 23 -3.19 -5.88 22.02
N GLY A 24 -2.90 -5.80 20.73
CA GLY A 24 -1.57 -5.46 20.25
C GLY A 24 -1.21 -6.13 18.93
N ILE A 25 0.06 -5.96 18.57
CA ILE A 25 0.69 -6.61 17.42
C ILE A 25 0.82 -8.11 17.70
N ASN A 26 0.58 -8.91 16.66
CA ASN A 26 0.82 -10.33 16.64
C ASN A 26 2.33 -10.61 16.50
N GLU A 27 2.93 -11.01 17.61
CA GLU A 27 4.38 -11.26 17.74
C GLU A 27 4.85 -12.43 16.85
N GLU A 28 4.02 -13.44 16.63
CA GLU A 28 4.35 -14.57 15.76
C GLU A 28 4.48 -14.13 14.31
N ILE A 29 3.53 -13.29 13.85
CA ILE A 29 3.56 -12.71 12.51
C ILE A 29 4.74 -11.76 12.35
N THR A 30 5.03 -10.93 13.35
CA THR A 30 6.20 -10.04 13.34
C THR A 30 7.49 -10.83 13.26
N THR A 31 7.64 -11.88 14.07
CA THR A 31 8.82 -12.75 14.06
C THR A 31 8.99 -13.42 12.72
N PHE A 32 7.89 -13.93 12.14
CA PHE A 32 7.90 -14.52 10.80
C PHE A 32 8.38 -13.52 9.73
N LEU A 33 7.86 -12.29 9.75
CA LEU A 33 8.24 -11.23 8.80
C LEU A 33 9.73 -10.89 8.88
N LEU A 34 10.29 -10.81 10.09
CA LEU A 34 11.71 -10.57 10.31
C LEU A 34 12.58 -11.72 9.76
N LEU A 35 12.13 -12.96 9.91
CA LEU A 35 12.83 -14.14 9.40
C LEU A 35 12.80 -14.23 7.87
N ILE A 36 11.66 -13.97 7.23
CA ILE A 36 11.56 -14.04 5.75
C ILE A 36 12.25 -12.89 5.05
N GLY A 37 12.33 -11.72 5.69
CA GLY A 37 13.06 -10.56 5.15
C GLY A 37 14.54 -10.86 4.98
N ASN A 38 15.13 -11.62 5.91
CA ASN A 38 16.50 -12.15 5.84
C ASN A 38 17.58 -11.13 5.39
N SER A 39 17.39 -9.85 5.70
CA SER A 39 18.39 -8.78 5.52
C SER A 39 18.21 -7.73 6.61
N GLU A 40 19.33 -7.24 7.15
CA GLU A 40 19.33 -6.17 8.16
C GLU A 40 18.58 -4.93 7.66
N HIS A 41 18.77 -4.59 6.38
CA HIS A 41 18.10 -3.45 5.77
C HIS A 41 16.56 -3.55 5.80
N PHE A 42 15.99 -4.73 5.54
CA PHE A 42 14.55 -4.91 5.61
C PHE A 42 14.04 -4.89 7.06
N ILE A 43 14.80 -5.45 7.99
CA ILE A 43 14.45 -5.42 9.41
C ILE A 43 14.36 -3.98 9.89
N ASP A 44 15.35 -3.15 9.56
CA ASP A 44 15.36 -1.72 9.89
C ASP A 44 14.18 -0.99 9.25
N LEU A 45 13.95 -1.22 7.96
CA LEU A 45 12.81 -0.65 7.21
C LEU A 45 11.47 -1.00 7.89
N TYR A 46 11.28 -2.26 8.26
CA TYR A 46 10.07 -2.75 8.91
C TYR A 46 9.88 -2.14 10.30
N ILE A 47 10.93 -2.13 11.13
CA ILE A 47 10.89 -1.52 12.48
C ILE A 47 10.56 -0.03 12.39
N MET A 48 11.19 0.70 11.46
CA MET A 48 10.89 2.11 11.24
C MET A 48 9.44 2.32 10.77
N ALA A 49 8.94 1.46 9.88
CA ALA A 49 7.55 1.54 9.41
C ALA A 49 6.55 1.31 10.55
N ILE A 50 6.75 0.31 11.41
CA ILE A 50 5.91 0.10 12.59
C ILE A 50 6.01 1.28 13.57
N SER A 51 7.22 1.79 13.80
CA SER A 51 7.44 2.95 14.69
C SER A 51 6.70 4.19 14.19
N LEU A 52 6.64 4.40 12.87
CA LEU A 52 5.85 5.49 12.28
C LEU A 52 4.36 5.36 12.58
N LEU A 53 3.81 4.14 12.56
CA LEU A 53 2.39 3.89 12.90
C LEU A 53 2.09 4.22 14.37
N ASP A 54 3.05 4.06 15.28
CA ASP A 54 2.93 4.41 16.70
C ASP A 54 3.25 5.90 17.01
N SER A 55 3.90 6.61 16.09
CA SER A 55 4.50 7.92 16.35
C SER A 55 3.54 9.11 16.49
N LYS A 56 2.23 8.93 16.25
CA LYS A 56 1.24 10.03 16.17
C LYS A 56 1.48 11.05 15.05
N ASN A 57 2.26 10.65 14.04
CA ASN A 57 2.68 11.57 12.98
C ASN A 57 2.02 11.29 11.63
N MET A 58 1.23 10.23 11.51
CA MET A 58 0.58 9.84 10.27
C MET A 58 -0.84 10.40 10.18
N PHE A 59 -1.09 11.15 9.11
CA PHE A 59 -2.36 11.78 8.79
C PHE A 59 -2.83 11.32 7.40
N ILE A 60 -4.02 10.75 7.33
CA ILE A 60 -4.66 10.26 6.10
C ILE A 60 -5.85 11.16 5.80
N TYR A 61 -5.80 11.86 4.67
CA TYR A 61 -6.85 12.76 4.22
C TYR A 61 -7.57 12.15 3.03
N ASN A 62 -8.89 11.98 3.13
CA ASN A 62 -9.73 11.50 2.03
C ASN A 62 -10.54 12.67 1.48
N TYR A 63 -10.46 12.92 0.18
CA TYR A 63 -11.30 13.90 -0.50
C TYR A 63 -12.43 13.19 -1.25
N LYS A 64 -13.67 13.34 -0.74
CA LYS A 64 -14.91 12.83 -1.36
C LYS A 64 -14.83 11.38 -1.88
N ASN A 65 -14.07 10.53 -1.21
CA ASN A 65 -13.82 9.13 -1.61
C ASN A 65 -13.25 8.96 -3.03
N CYS A 66 -12.68 10.01 -3.63
CA CYS A 66 -12.09 9.95 -4.97
C CYS A 66 -10.58 10.24 -4.98
N SER A 67 -10.04 10.74 -3.88
CA SER A 67 -8.61 10.97 -3.72
C SER A 67 -8.20 10.79 -2.27
N GLN A 68 -6.99 10.28 -2.06
CA GLN A 68 -6.41 10.09 -0.75
C GLN A 68 -5.00 10.68 -0.74
N LYS A 69 -4.67 11.33 0.36
CA LYS A 69 -3.34 11.89 0.60
C LYS A 69 -2.86 11.50 1.98
N ILE A 70 -1.62 11.06 2.04
CA ILE A 70 -0.99 10.65 3.29
C ILE A 70 0.14 11.62 3.57
N ILE A 71 0.12 12.16 4.79
CA ILE A 71 1.11 13.13 5.27
C ILE A 71 1.69 12.60 6.56
N TYR A 72 3.02 12.63 6.66
CA TYR A 72 3.75 12.42 7.88
C TYR A 72 4.33 13.75 8.35
N LYS A 73 4.15 14.06 9.63
CA LYS A 73 4.83 15.17 10.30
C LYS A 73 6.11 14.65 10.93
N ASP A 74 7.26 15.04 10.42
CA ASP A 74 8.54 14.72 11.04
C ASP A 74 8.66 15.50 12.35
N VAL A 75 8.72 14.77 13.47
CA VAL A 75 8.83 15.34 14.84
C VAL A 75 10.29 15.36 15.31
N LEU A 76 11.25 15.07 14.43
CA LEU A 76 12.67 15.09 14.81
C LEU A 76 13.25 16.50 15.00
N GLU A 77 12.47 17.57 14.77
CA GLU A 77 12.86 18.94 15.12
C GLU A 77 11.94 19.54 16.19
N GLU A 78 12.47 19.52 17.42
CA GLU A 78 12.14 20.31 18.62
C GLU A 78 10.98 19.87 19.54
N GLU A 79 11.38 19.54 20.78
CA GLU A 79 10.58 19.61 22.00
C GLU A 79 10.09 21.06 22.24
N ALA A 80 9.09 21.54 21.50
CA ALA A 80 8.38 22.75 21.89
C ALA A 80 7.03 22.86 21.19
N GLN A 81 5.99 22.88 22.02
CA GLN A 81 4.66 23.39 21.75
C GLN A 81 3.68 22.46 21.02
N ARG A 82 2.58 22.20 21.74
CA ARG A 82 1.30 21.75 21.19
C ARG A 82 0.80 22.77 20.17
N LYS A 83 1.30 22.71 18.94
CA LYS A 83 0.75 23.45 17.81
C LYS A 83 -0.35 22.63 17.16
N SER A 84 -1.50 23.27 16.93
CA SER A 84 -2.63 22.69 16.23
C SER A 84 -2.24 22.29 14.80
N ILE A 85 -3.05 21.42 14.20
CA ILE A 85 -2.93 20.95 12.82
C ILE A 85 -2.91 22.12 11.80
N ASP A 86 -3.34 23.32 12.20
CA ASP A 86 -3.36 24.52 11.37
C ASP A 86 -1.98 25.15 11.10
N ASP A 87 -0.94 24.81 11.87
CA ASP A 87 0.43 25.33 11.68
C ASP A 87 1.22 24.48 10.66
N PHE A 88 0.67 24.31 9.45
CA PHE A 88 1.44 23.92 8.25
C PHE A 88 2.32 25.10 7.79
N ASP A 89 3.03 25.76 8.70
CA ASP A 89 3.97 26.82 8.35
C ASP A 89 5.21 26.18 7.69
N ARG A 90 5.50 26.54 6.43
CA ARG A 90 6.75 26.45 5.61
C ARG A 90 7.90 25.50 6.00
N ASP A 91 7.66 24.43 6.76
CA ASP A 91 8.73 23.63 7.33
C ASP A 91 9.05 22.42 6.45
N LYS A 92 10.36 22.13 6.38
CA LYS A 92 10.96 20.95 5.75
C LYS A 92 10.57 19.62 6.41
N SER A 93 9.65 19.66 7.38
CA SER A 93 9.24 18.55 8.25
C SER A 93 8.03 17.77 7.70
N ILE A 94 7.49 18.14 6.54
CA ILE A 94 6.34 17.45 5.96
C ILE A 94 6.80 16.42 4.92
N ILE A 95 6.43 15.16 5.16
CA ILE A 95 6.67 14.07 4.22
C ILE A 95 5.32 13.65 3.65
N THR A 96 5.25 13.54 2.32
CA THR A 96 4.05 13.07 1.63
C THR A 96 4.32 11.77 0.90
N THR A 97 3.32 10.88 0.91
CA THR A 97 3.39 9.61 0.18
C THR A 97 2.23 9.47 -0.79
N ASP A 98 2.52 8.83 -1.91
CA ASP A 98 1.52 8.33 -2.84
C ASP A 98 1.78 6.83 -3.10
N ILE A 99 0.95 6.00 -2.45
CA ILE A 99 1.04 4.54 -2.53
C ILE A 99 0.55 3.96 -3.87
N ASN A 100 -0.13 4.75 -4.71
CA ASN A 100 -0.57 4.30 -6.04
C ASN A 100 0.50 4.56 -7.09
N TYR A 101 1.41 5.49 -6.83
CA TYR A 101 2.56 5.77 -7.68
C TYR A 101 3.89 5.29 -7.08
N ASN A 102 3.85 4.64 -5.91
CA ASN A 102 5.02 4.20 -5.15
C ASN A 102 6.03 5.34 -4.93
N SER A 103 5.56 6.51 -4.50
CA SER A 103 6.39 7.71 -4.35
C SER A 103 6.32 8.30 -2.95
N CYS A 104 7.43 8.93 -2.54
CA CYS A 104 7.54 9.60 -1.25
C CYS A 104 8.48 10.80 -1.36
N SER A 105 8.14 11.91 -0.68
CA SER A 105 9.00 13.10 -0.64
C SER A 105 10.15 13.01 0.37
N CYS A 106 10.26 11.92 1.15
CA CYS A 106 11.33 11.81 2.14
C CYS A 106 12.70 11.64 1.48
N LYS A 107 13.74 12.14 2.16
CA LYS A 107 15.13 12.07 1.71
C LYS A 107 15.60 10.64 1.43
N GLU A 108 15.21 9.68 2.26
CA GLU A 108 15.60 8.28 2.08
C GLU A 108 15.07 7.68 0.77
N TYR A 109 13.81 7.97 0.43
CA TYR A 109 13.22 7.53 -0.83
C TYR A 109 13.95 8.14 -2.02
N LEU A 110 14.15 9.46 -2.00
CA LEU A 110 14.83 10.19 -3.08
C LEU A 110 16.26 9.65 -3.29
N GLN A 111 17.00 9.41 -2.22
CA GLN A 111 18.35 8.83 -2.31
C GLN A 111 18.35 7.39 -2.81
N SER A 112 17.38 6.56 -2.40
CA SER A 112 17.23 5.19 -2.90
C SER A 112 16.89 5.19 -4.38
N PHE A 113 15.97 6.06 -4.80
CA PHE A 113 15.58 6.26 -6.20
C PHE A 113 16.77 6.73 -7.05
N ASP A 114 17.53 7.73 -6.59
CA ASP A 114 18.72 8.23 -7.30
C ASP A 114 19.76 7.13 -7.50
N ARG A 115 20.05 6.33 -6.45
CA ARG A 115 20.98 5.19 -6.55
C ARG A 115 20.48 4.14 -7.53
N PHE A 116 19.18 3.86 -7.52
CA PHE A 116 18.57 2.92 -8.43
C PHE A 116 18.72 3.37 -9.89
N VAL A 117 18.43 4.64 -10.18
CA VAL A 117 18.59 5.21 -11.52
C VAL A 117 20.05 5.18 -11.96
N LEU A 118 20.98 5.59 -11.09
CA LEU A 118 22.42 5.57 -11.34
C LEU A 118 22.94 4.17 -11.68
N ASN A 119 22.53 3.16 -10.90
CA ASN A 119 22.97 1.77 -11.09
C ASN A 119 22.43 1.13 -12.37
N ASN A 120 21.36 1.67 -12.95
CA ASN A 120 20.76 1.21 -14.21
C ASN A 120 21.25 2.00 -15.44
N ASN A 121 22.35 2.74 -15.29
CA ASN A 121 23.06 3.47 -16.36
C ASN A 121 22.20 4.51 -17.12
N TYR A 122 21.06 4.95 -16.59
CA TYR A 122 20.08 5.84 -17.26
C TYR A 122 19.51 5.36 -18.61
N ASP A 123 20.15 4.39 -19.26
CA ASP A 123 19.87 3.96 -20.64
C ASP A 123 18.87 2.79 -20.70
N ASN A 124 18.72 2.03 -19.60
CA ASN A 124 17.70 0.99 -19.50
C ASN A 124 16.54 1.49 -18.63
N PRO A 125 15.33 1.71 -19.19
CA PRO A 125 14.15 2.01 -18.38
C PRO A 125 13.80 0.76 -17.56
N VAL A 126 14.32 0.68 -16.34
CA VAL A 126 13.88 -0.36 -15.41
C VAL A 126 12.60 0.13 -14.75
N GLU A 127 11.50 -0.57 -15.07
CA GLU A 127 10.22 -0.30 -14.44
C GLU A 127 10.28 -0.74 -12.97
N LEU A 128 10.05 0.19 -12.05
CA LEU A 128 9.78 -0.12 -10.62
C LEU A 128 8.40 -0.78 -10.42
N LYS A 129 7.85 -1.33 -11.50
CA LYS A 129 6.55 -1.95 -11.56
C LYS A 129 6.69 -3.35 -12.12
N GLU A 130 5.98 -4.29 -11.53
CA GLU A 130 5.85 -5.66 -12.02
C GLU A 130 4.42 -5.88 -12.49
N ARG A 131 4.26 -6.47 -13.68
CA ARG A 131 2.95 -6.82 -14.24
C ARG A 131 2.69 -8.31 -14.06
N VAL A 132 1.59 -8.65 -13.40
CA VAL A 132 1.13 -10.02 -13.15
C VAL A 132 -0.25 -10.20 -13.75
N SER A 133 -0.38 -11.14 -14.70
CA SER A 133 -1.67 -11.50 -15.28
C SER A 133 -2.48 -12.32 -14.28
N LEU A 134 -3.73 -11.91 -14.03
CA LEU A 134 -4.66 -12.65 -13.18
C LEU A 134 -4.92 -14.04 -13.76
N LYS A 135 -5.06 -14.16 -15.08
CA LYS A 135 -5.20 -15.46 -15.74
C LYS A 135 -4.03 -16.39 -15.45
N LYS A 136 -2.78 -15.91 -15.52
CA LYS A 136 -1.60 -16.71 -15.17
C LYS A 136 -1.55 -17.05 -13.69
N LEU A 137 -1.94 -16.10 -12.83
CA LEU A 137 -1.96 -16.29 -11.39
C LEU A 137 -2.90 -17.45 -11.00
N LEU A 138 -4.08 -17.49 -11.62
CA LEU A 138 -5.10 -18.52 -11.36
C LEU A 138 -4.78 -19.89 -11.98
N GLN A 139 -3.86 -19.98 -12.93
CA GLN A 139 -3.35 -21.28 -13.42
C GLN A 139 -2.49 -22.00 -12.38
N ASN A 140 -2.03 -21.30 -11.34
CA ASN A 140 -1.27 -21.92 -10.27
C ASN A 140 -2.19 -22.17 -9.05
N PRO A 141 -2.48 -23.44 -8.71
CA PRO A 141 -3.41 -23.77 -7.62
C PRO A 141 -2.93 -23.29 -6.24
N GLU A 142 -1.63 -23.02 -6.07
CA GLU A 142 -1.09 -22.44 -4.83
C GLU A 142 -1.32 -20.92 -4.72
N HIS A 143 -1.69 -20.25 -5.82
CA HIS A 143 -1.74 -18.78 -5.93
C HIS A 143 -3.09 -18.27 -6.43
N LEU A 144 -4.19 -18.79 -5.88
CA LEU A 144 -5.53 -18.36 -6.25
C LEU A 144 -5.98 -17.04 -5.56
N MET A 145 -5.08 -16.10 -5.32
CA MET A 145 -5.44 -14.88 -4.57
C MET A 145 -4.73 -13.66 -5.12
N VAL A 146 -5.43 -12.53 -5.13
CA VAL A 146 -4.86 -11.23 -5.47
C VAL A 146 -4.34 -10.60 -4.19
N ASP A 147 -3.03 -10.42 -4.09
CA ASP A 147 -2.41 -9.65 -3.01
C ASP A 147 -2.73 -8.17 -3.23
N LEU A 148 -3.24 -7.46 -2.22
CA LEU A 148 -3.44 -6.00 -2.34
C LEU A 148 -2.17 -5.24 -1.93
N PHE A 149 -1.26 -5.91 -1.21
CA PHE A 149 -0.07 -5.29 -0.69
C PHE A 149 0.87 -4.90 -1.83
N GLY A 150 1.15 -3.61 -1.98
CA GLY A 150 1.97 -3.11 -3.08
C GLY A 150 1.30 -3.10 -4.45
N LEU A 151 0.00 -3.42 -4.56
CA LEU A 151 -0.77 -3.23 -5.79
C LEU A 151 -0.93 -1.72 -6.04
N LEU A 152 -0.50 -1.25 -7.21
CA LEU A 152 -0.48 0.17 -7.59
C LEU A 152 -1.67 0.53 -8.49
N SER A 153 -1.86 -0.28 -9.52
CA SER A 153 -2.89 -0.14 -10.54
C SER A 153 -3.24 -1.51 -11.13
N PHE A 154 -4.25 -1.56 -11.98
CA PHE A 154 -4.59 -2.74 -12.76
C PHE A 154 -5.09 -2.34 -14.15
N GLU A 155 -4.73 -3.13 -15.15
CA GLU A 155 -5.15 -2.96 -16.54
C GLU A 155 -6.17 -4.04 -16.90
N VAL A 156 -7.36 -3.60 -17.30
CA VAL A 156 -8.45 -4.47 -17.74
C VAL A 156 -8.26 -4.72 -19.23
N VAL A 157 -8.10 -5.99 -19.59
CA VAL A 157 -7.87 -6.45 -20.96
C VAL A 157 -9.18 -6.98 -21.52
N THR A 158 -9.63 -6.39 -22.62
CA THR A 158 -10.77 -6.83 -23.42
C THR A 158 -10.31 -7.23 -24.82
N VAL A 159 -11.22 -7.74 -25.64
CA VAL A 159 -10.90 -8.09 -27.04
C VAL A 159 -10.45 -6.86 -27.84
N ASP A 160 -11.04 -5.69 -27.56
CA ASP A 160 -10.88 -4.49 -28.38
C ASP A 160 -10.01 -3.40 -27.74
N SER A 161 -9.72 -3.50 -26.44
CA SER A 161 -9.03 -2.44 -25.71
C SER A 161 -8.37 -2.91 -24.42
N ASN A 162 -7.36 -2.14 -24.00
CA ASN A 162 -6.79 -2.21 -22.67
C ASN A 162 -6.96 -0.87 -21.97
N VAL A 163 -7.47 -0.89 -20.74
CA VAL A 163 -7.65 0.33 -19.94
C VAL A 163 -7.03 0.15 -18.57
N GLU A 164 -6.10 1.03 -18.21
CA GLU A 164 -5.48 1.06 -16.89
C GLU A 164 -6.29 1.89 -15.90
N TYR A 165 -6.44 1.38 -14.69
CA TYR A 165 -7.09 2.03 -13.56
C TYR A 165 -6.15 2.06 -12.36
N LEU A 166 -6.04 3.21 -11.69
CA LEU A 166 -5.38 3.28 -10.38
C LEU A 166 -6.13 2.40 -9.38
N TYR A 167 -5.39 1.80 -8.45
CA TYR A 167 -5.97 1.06 -7.34
C TYR A 167 -6.26 2.02 -6.17
N ASP A 168 -7.31 2.80 -6.32
CA ASP A 168 -7.85 3.73 -5.32
C ASP A 168 -9.15 3.24 -4.66
N ASP A 169 -9.85 2.31 -5.31
CA ASP A 169 -11.14 1.76 -4.87
C ASP A 169 -11.15 0.23 -4.96
N TYR A 170 -11.26 -0.42 -3.79
CA TYR A 170 -11.41 -1.88 -3.67
C TYR A 170 -12.63 -2.39 -4.45
N SER A 171 -13.76 -1.68 -4.39
CA SER A 171 -15.02 -2.07 -5.04
C SER A 171 -14.87 -2.14 -6.55
N LYS A 172 -14.06 -1.24 -7.13
CA LYS A 172 -13.77 -1.21 -8.56
C LYS A 172 -12.96 -2.42 -9.01
N LEU A 173 -11.92 -2.79 -8.26
CA LEU A 173 -11.15 -4.00 -8.53
C LEU A 173 -12.04 -5.25 -8.44
N ILE A 174 -12.81 -5.38 -7.37
CA ILE A 174 -13.76 -6.49 -7.18
C ILE A 174 -14.75 -6.59 -8.33
N LYS A 175 -15.30 -5.47 -8.79
CA LYS A 175 -16.19 -5.45 -9.96
C LYS A 175 -15.53 -6.06 -11.18
N PHE A 176 -14.29 -5.68 -11.50
CA PHE A 176 -13.60 -6.23 -12.67
C PHE A 176 -13.21 -7.70 -12.48
N ILE A 177 -12.80 -8.12 -11.28
CA ILE A 177 -12.55 -9.53 -11.00
C ILE A 177 -13.82 -10.37 -11.23
N LYS A 178 -15.01 -9.87 -10.84
CA LYS A 178 -16.29 -10.53 -11.15
C LYS A 178 -16.52 -10.66 -12.65
N GLN A 179 -16.27 -9.59 -13.41
CA GLN A 179 -16.39 -9.61 -14.87
C GLN A 179 -15.42 -10.64 -15.49
N TYR A 180 -14.20 -10.77 -14.94
CA TYR A 180 -13.24 -11.77 -15.37
C TYR A 180 -13.74 -13.19 -15.10
N VAL A 181 -14.22 -13.46 -13.88
CA VAL A 181 -14.78 -14.76 -13.48
C VAL A 181 -16.00 -15.13 -14.33
N ASN A 182 -16.81 -14.16 -14.74
CA ASN A 182 -17.96 -14.34 -15.62
C ASN A 182 -17.59 -14.44 -17.12
N ASN A 183 -16.30 -14.43 -17.47
CA ASN A 183 -15.80 -14.42 -18.85
C ASN A 183 -16.24 -13.20 -19.69
N GLU A 184 -16.57 -12.07 -19.05
CA GLU A 184 -16.92 -10.80 -19.72
C GLU A 184 -15.67 -10.02 -20.16
N ILE A 185 -14.54 -10.22 -19.48
CA ILE A 185 -13.24 -9.64 -19.83
C ILE A 185 -12.19 -10.73 -20.01
N THR A 186 -11.16 -10.45 -20.79
CA THR A 186 -10.17 -11.44 -21.22
C THR A 186 -9.11 -11.70 -20.16
N ASP A 187 -8.64 -10.65 -19.49
CA ASP A 187 -7.65 -10.73 -18.42
C ASP A 187 -7.66 -9.46 -17.57
N ILE A 188 -7.00 -9.53 -16.42
CA ILE A 188 -6.64 -8.37 -15.60
C ILE A 188 -5.14 -8.43 -15.35
N ASN A 189 -4.40 -7.45 -15.85
CA ASN A 189 -2.99 -7.27 -15.54
C ASN A 189 -2.87 -6.45 -14.25
N LEU A 190 -2.49 -7.11 -13.16
CA LEU A 190 -2.23 -6.49 -11.87
C LEU A 190 -0.84 -5.86 -11.88
N ILE A 191 -0.73 -4.59 -11.49
CA ILE A 191 0.52 -3.83 -11.55
C ILE A 191 0.99 -3.52 -10.13
N TYR A 192 2.10 -4.12 -9.74
CA TYR A 192 2.66 -4.05 -8.40
C TYR A 192 3.94 -3.21 -8.36
N THR A 193 4.29 -2.66 -7.19
CA THR A 193 5.68 -2.19 -6.96
C THR A 193 6.65 -3.38 -6.86
N THR A 194 7.83 -3.26 -7.46
CA THR A 194 8.93 -4.23 -7.29
C THR A 194 9.50 -4.22 -5.87
N GLY A 195 9.27 -3.13 -5.12
CA GLY A 195 9.84 -2.92 -3.79
C GLY A 195 11.36 -2.77 -3.79
N GLU A 196 11.97 -2.49 -4.93
CA GLU A 196 13.40 -2.16 -5.02
C GLU A 196 13.68 -0.78 -4.43
N VAL A 197 12.74 0.15 -4.62
CA VAL A 197 12.76 1.49 -4.02
C VAL A 197 11.54 1.61 -3.09
N ILE A 198 11.81 1.55 -1.79
CA ILE A 198 10.80 1.69 -0.73
C ILE A 198 11.45 2.33 0.50
N CYS A 199 10.71 3.21 1.17
CA CYS A 199 11.12 3.86 2.42
C CYS A 199 10.13 3.52 3.54
N PRO A 200 10.44 3.81 4.82
CA PRO A 200 9.57 3.51 5.95
C PRO A 200 8.17 4.12 5.82
N HIS A 201 8.07 5.32 5.26
CA HIS A 201 6.79 6.01 5.03
C HIS A 201 5.90 5.28 4.03
N LEU A 202 6.47 4.77 2.93
CA LEU A 202 5.73 3.97 1.95
C LEU A 202 5.35 2.62 2.54
N LEU A 203 6.28 1.95 3.22
CA LEU A 203 5.99 0.65 3.84
C LEU A 203 4.87 0.78 4.87
N SER A 204 4.94 1.76 5.77
CA SER A 204 3.86 2.03 6.74
C SER A 204 2.54 2.39 6.08
N SER A 205 2.54 3.16 4.99
CA SER A 205 1.33 3.44 4.21
C SER A 205 0.75 2.17 3.56
N PHE A 206 1.57 1.27 3.03
CA PHE A 206 1.10 -0.02 2.52
C PHE A 206 0.57 -0.92 3.65
N LEU A 207 1.26 -0.97 4.78
CA LEU A 207 0.85 -1.75 5.96
C LEU A 207 -0.50 -1.30 6.50
N ILE A 208 -0.84 -0.02 6.44
CA ILE A 208 -2.09 0.47 7.01
C ILE A 208 -3.25 0.51 6.00
N LEU A 209 -2.99 0.70 4.71
CA LEU A 209 -4.05 0.87 3.70
C LEU A 209 -4.20 -0.30 2.73
N LYS A 210 -3.17 -1.14 2.56
CA LYS A 210 -3.12 -2.21 1.57
C LYS A 210 -2.67 -3.55 2.16
N ASN A 211 -2.99 -3.82 3.42
CA ASN A 211 -2.70 -5.09 4.12
C ASN A 211 -3.74 -6.21 3.84
N GLY A 212 -4.49 -6.14 2.75
CA GLY A 212 -5.56 -7.11 2.45
C GLY A 212 -5.22 -8.02 1.28
N TYR A 213 -6.14 -8.92 0.96
CA TYR A 213 -6.10 -9.76 -0.23
C TYR A 213 -7.52 -10.01 -0.74
N VAL A 214 -7.64 -10.42 -2.00
CA VAL A 214 -8.89 -10.93 -2.59
C VAL A 214 -8.73 -12.43 -2.78
N ASP A 215 -9.60 -13.20 -2.15
CA ASP A 215 -9.59 -14.65 -2.23
C ASP A 215 -10.42 -15.09 -3.46
N ILE A 216 -9.79 -15.84 -4.35
CA ILE A 216 -10.42 -16.40 -5.53
C ILE A 216 -10.30 -17.93 -5.38
N LYS A 217 -11.39 -18.66 -5.47
CA LYS A 217 -11.41 -20.11 -5.26
C LYS A 217 -11.65 -20.81 -6.59
N ALA A 218 -10.71 -21.64 -7.02
CA ALA A 218 -10.99 -22.62 -8.06
C ALA A 218 -11.72 -23.80 -7.41
N LEU A 219 -12.95 -24.09 -7.83
CA LEU A 219 -13.68 -25.29 -7.42
C LEU A 219 -13.29 -26.50 -8.28
N ASP A 220 -13.03 -26.27 -9.56
CA ASP A 220 -12.52 -27.23 -10.54
C ASP A 220 -11.79 -26.47 -11.66
N ASP A 221 -11.32 -27.17 -12.68
CA ASP A 221 -10.50 -26.60 -13.78
C ASP A 221 -11.22 -25.48 -14.55
N ASP A 222 -12.56 -25.43 -14.51
CA ASP A 222 -13.38 -24.48 -15.28
C ASP A 222 -14.19 -23.51 -14.40
N THR A 223 -14.29 -23.77 -13.09
CA THR A 223 -15.15 -23.03 -12.17
C THR A 223 -14.33 -22.25 -11.16
N ILE A 224 -14.36 -20.93 -11.29
CA ILE A 224 -13.74 -19.99 -10.36
C ILE A 224 -14.84 -19.23 -9.61
N ILE A 225 -14.68 -19.05 -8.31
CA ILE A 225 -15.59 -18.29 -7.44
C ILE A 225 -14.81 -17.20 -6.73
N LEU A 226 -15.39 -16.01 -6.67
CA LEU A 226 -14.86 -14.91 -5.86
C LEU A 226 -15.42 -14.97 -4.44
N ASP A 227 -14.56 -14.96 -3.42
CA ASP A 227 -15.00 -14.73 -2.06
C ASP A 227 -15.20 -13.22 -1.84
N GLU A 228 -16.45 -12.82 -1.69
CA GLU A 228 -16.83 -11.40 -1.58
C GLU A 228 -16.78 -10.87 -0.14
N VAL A 229 -16.28 -11.67 0.82
CA VAL A 229 -16.19 -11.22 2.21
C VAL A 229 -15.17 -10.09 2.29
N GLU A 230 -15.69 -8.87 2.41
CA GLU A 230 -14.88 -7.69 2.69
C GLU A 230 -14.15 -7.91 4.01
N GLN A 231 -12.83 -8.00 3.93
CA GLN A 231 -12.01 -8.16 5.11
C GLN A 231 -11.84 -6.83 5.80
N GLU A 232 -12.15 -6.80 7.08
CA GLU A 232 -11.84 -5.67 7.93
C GLU A 232 -10.34 -5.36 7.88
N ASN A 233 -10.01 -4.10 7.61
CA ASN A 233 -8.65 -3.60 7.75
C ASN A 233 -8.32 -3.40 9.25
N LYS A 234 -7.96 -4.51 9.92
CA LYS A 234 -7.65 -4.53 11.36
C LYS A 234 -6.50 -3.60 11.73
N VAL A 235 -5.51 -3.46 10.85
CA VAL A 235 -4.35 -2.59 11.08
C VAL A 235 -4.79 -1.14 11.18
N LEU A 236 -5.55 -0.64 10.20
CA LEU A 236 -6.10 0.72 10.24
C LEU A 236 -6.98 0.91 11.46
N ARG A 237 -7.89 -0.02 11.74
CA ARG A 237 -8.80 0.08 12.88
C ARG A 237 -8.05 0.14 14.20
N TYR A 238 -7.04 -0.70 14.39
CA TYR A 238 -6.19 -0.70 15.58
C TYR A 238 -5.52 0.65 15.80
N TYR A 239 -4.83 1.17 14.78
CA TYR A 239 -4.08 2.42 14.91
C TYR A 239 -4.96 3.68 14.97
N LYS A 240 -6.16 3.63 14.36
CA LYS A 240 -7.13 4.72 14.37
C LYS A 240 -7.97 4.76 15.66
N GLU A 241 -8.48 3.62 16.12
CA GLU A 241 -9.50 3.56 17.17
C GLU A 241 -8.93 3.17 18.55
N TYR A 242 -7.97 2.25 18.57
CA TYR A 242 -7.45 1.66 19.82
C TYR A 242 -6.22 2.43 20.34
N THR A 243 -5.17 2.57 19.52
CA THR A 243 -3.98 3.33 19.93
C THR A 243 -4.14 4.83 19.70
N LYS A 244 -4.97 5.21 18.71
CA LYS A 244 -5.20 6.61 18.29
C LYS A 244 -3.89 7.31 17.91
N THR A 245 -3.06 6.62 17.14
CA THR A 245 -1.77 7.11 16.65
C THR A 245 -1.78 7.41 15.16
N VAL A 246 -2.82 6.99 14.44
CA VAL A 246 -3.06 7.37 13.04
C VAL A 246 -4.37 8.13 12.94
N TYR A 247 -4.32 9.30 12.31
CA TYR A 247 -5.46 10.18 12.18
C TYR A 247 -6.02 10.13 10.76
N VAL A 248 -7.33 9.96 10.64
CA VAL A 248 -8.03 9.91 9.34
C VAL A 248 -9.06 11.02 9.30
N PHE A 249 -9.03 11.82 8.24
CA PHE A 249 -9.91 12.97 8.05
C PHE A 249 -10.58 12.94 6.69
N ASP A 250 -11.89 13.20 6.68
CA ASP A 250 -12.66 13.38 5.44
C ASP A 250 -12.78 14.87 5.12
N ILE A 251 -12.27 15.25 3.95
CA ILE A 251 -12.29 16.62 3.44
C ILE A 251 -13.41 16.76 2.40
N ASN A 252 -14.34 17.67 2.68
CA ASN A 252 -15.50 17.91 1.84
C ASN A 252 -15.37 19.17 0.96
N HIS A 253 -14.55 20.14 1.39
CA HIS A 253 -14.34 21.39 0.66
C HIS A 253 -13.05 21.35 -0.13
N LEU A 254 -13.11 21.80 -1.39
CA LEU A 254 -11.95 21.83 -2.28
C LEU A 254 -10.84 22.74 -1.75
N ASN A 255 -11.18 23.84 -1.08
CA ASN A 255 -10.19 24.77 -0.55
C ASN A 255 -9.31 24.12 0.53
N ASP A 256 -9.92 23.37 1.46
CA ASP A 256 -9.21 22.64 2.51
C ASP A 256 -8.30 21.57 1.89
N TRP A 257 -8.77 20.90 0.83
CA TRP A 257 -7.96 19.93 0.09
C TRP A 257 -6.74 20.58 -0.58
N LEU A 258 -6.95 21.72 -1.24
CA LEU A 258 -5.86 22.47 -1.88
C LEU A 258 -4.87 23.04 -0.85
N TYR A 259 -5.33 23.43 0.33
CA TYR A 259 -4.48 23.93 1.41
C TYR A 259 -3.43 22.89 1.84
N LEU A 260 -3.79 21.60 1.87
CA LEU A 260 -2.84 20.51 2.14
C LEU A 260 -1.69 20.41 1.12
N HIS A 261 -1.77 21.09 -0.02
CA HIS A 261 -0.76 21.06 -1.08
C HIS A 261 0.12 22.31 -1.10
N TYR A 262 -0.28 23.37 -0.38
CA TYR A 262 0.31 24.70 -0.51
C TYR A 262 1.78 24.78 -0.09
N ASN A 263 2.21 23.94 0.87
CA ASN A 263 3.57 23.97 1.43
C ASN A 263 4.44 22.77 1.02
N ILE A 264 4.07 22.06 -0.05
CA ILE A 264 4.83 20.87 -0.52
C ILE A 264 5.84 21.20 -1.62
N ILE A 265 5.61 22.29 -2.37
CA ILE A 265 6.43 22.71 -3.53
C ILE A 265 7.31 23.90 -3.15
#